data_AF-A0A5B7YG26-F1
#
_entry.id   AF-A0A5B7YG26-F1
#
_cell.length_a   1.000
_cell.length_b   1.000
_cell.length_c   1.000
_cell.angle_alpha   90.00
_cell.angle_beta   90.00
_cell.angle_gamma   90.00
#
_symmetry.space_group_name_H-M   'P 1'
#
loop_
_entity.id
_entity.type
_entity.pdbx_description
1 polymer ?
#
loop_
_entity_poly.entity_id
_entity_poly.type
_entity_poly.pdbx_seq_one_letter_code
_entity_poly.pdbx_strand_id
1 'polypeptide(L)'
;MPNNNFNDVTIHAAALAELIEQEQYDDAVSVADKLAASIRQLSRSELMALSAEQQRYLYELAEWLTDEEGAMNKRSRQLIDVIAPFNKKSELKTNNKYQGKNTHG
;
A
#
# COMPACT_ATOMS: atom_id res chain seq x y z
N MET A 1 -21.20 -11.00 -10.08
CA MET A 1 -20.71 -9.63 -9.80
C MET A 1 -19.21 -9.70 -9.87
N PRO A 2 -18.49 -8.86 -10.63
CA PRO A 2 -17.04 -8.92 -10.58
C PRO A 2 -16.65 -8.41 -9.19
N ASN A 3 -16.27 -9.33 -8.30
CA ASN A 3 -15.47 -9.00 -7.15
C ASN A 3 -14.21 -8.37 -7.73
N ASN A 4 -14.16 -7.05 -7.68
CA ASN A 4 -13.13 -6.28 -8.33
C ASN A 4 -11.86 -6.56 -7.54
N ASN A 5 -11.01 -7.50 -7.99
CA ASN A 5 -9.80 -7.91 -7.27
C ASN A 5 -8.92 -6.70 -6.90
N PHE A 6 -9.03 -5.61 -7.67
CA PHE A 6 -8.44 -4.29 -7.35
C PHE A 6 -8.95 -3.69 -6.03
N ASN A 7 -10.24 -3.83 -5.73
CA ASN A 7 -10.83 -3.40 -4.46
C ASN A 7 -10.23 -4.18 -3.28
N ASP A 8 -10.03 -5.50 -3.43
CA ASP A 8 -9.39 -6.32 -2.40
C ASP A 8 -7.93 -5.88 -2.17
N VAL A 9 -7.21 -5.55 -3.24
CA VAL A 9 -5.87 -4.93 -3.14
C VAL A 9 -5.92 -3.63 -2.34
N THR A 10 -6.87 -2.74 -2.62
CA THR A 10 -6.98 -1.47 -1.87
C THR A 10 -7.35 -1.67 -0.39
N ILE A 11 -8.18 -2.67 -0.08
CA ILE A 11 -8.55 -3.01 1.31
C ILE A 11 -7.34 -3.56 2.06
N HIS A 12 -6.62 -4.52 1.48
CA HIS A 12 -5.43 -5.09 2.11
C HIS A 12 -4.31 -4.05 2.26
N ALA A 13 -4.14 -3.16 1.28
CA ALA A 13 -3.18 -2.07 1.38
C ALA A 13 -3.53 -1.11 2.54
N ALA A 14 -4.78 -0.68 2.64
CA ALA A 14 -5.21 0.18 3.75
C ALA A 14 -5.03 -0.49 5.13
N ALA A 15 -5.37 -1.78 5.25
CA ALA A 15 -5.16 -2.54 6.48
C ALA A 15 -3.67 -2.67 6.83
N LEU A 16 -2.80 -2.87 5.82
CA LEU A 16 -1.36 -2.92 6.00
C LEU A 16 -0.81 -1.60 6.54
N ALA A 17 -1.26 -0.48 5.98
CA ALA A 17 -0.88 0.86 6.44
C ALA A 17 -1.30 1.08 7.90
N GLU A 18 -2.52 0.70 8.27
CA GLU A 18 -3.03 0.84 9.64
C GLU A 18 -2.22 0.02 10.65
N LEU A 19 -1.90 -1.24 10.34
CA LEU A 19 -1.06 -2.10 11.21
C LEU A 19 0.34 -1.53 11.39
N ILE A 20 0.91 -0.95 10.32
CA ILE A 20 2.21 -0.30 10.36
C ILE A 20 2.18 0.98 11.22
N GLU A 21 1.11 1.77 11.15
CA GLU A 21 0.93 2.94 12.01
C GLU A 21 0.79 2.57 13.50
N GLN A 22 0.17 1.42 13.77
CA GLN A 22 0.03 0.86 15.12
C GLN A 22 1.28 0.09 15.60
N GLU A 23 2.35 0.08 14.79
CA GLU A 23 3.60 -0.65 15.06
C GLU A 23 3.39 -2.18 15.24
N GLN A 24 2.28 -2.71 14.73
CA GLN A 24 1.94 -4.15 14.75
C GLN A 24 2.62 -4.88 13.59
N TYR A 25 3.94 -4.97 13.63
CA TYR A 25 4.73 -5.46 12.50
C TYR A 25 4.53 -6.94 12.18
N ASP A 26 4.28 -7.79 13.19
CA ASP A 26 4.05 -9.22 12.97
C ASP A 26 2.74 -9.45 12.17
N ASP A 27 1.69 -8.71 12.52
CA ASP A 27 0.42 -8.73 11.79
C ASP A 27 0.56 -8.08 10.41
N ALA A 28 1.36 -7.00 10.30
CA ALA A 28 1.63 -6.32 9.05
C ALA A 28 2.31 -7.25 8.02
N VAL A 29 3.24 -8.12 8.43
CA VAL A 29 3.84 -9.12 7.54
C VAL A 29 2.77 -10.05 6.96
N SER A 30 1.87 -10.55 7.81
CA SER A 30 0.77 -11.43 7.37
C SER A 30 -0.18 -10.73 6.38
N VAL A 31 -0.44 -9.43 6.55
CA VAL A 31 -1.26 -8.66 5.61
C VAL A 31 -0.50 -8.31 4.33
N ALA A 32 0.82 -8.07 4.39
CA ALA A 32 1.65 -7.87 3.21
C ALA A 32 1.65 -9.11 2.29
N ASP A 33 1.70 -10.31 2.86
CA ASP A 33 1.59 -11.56 2.11
C ASP A 33 0.22 -11.70 1.41
N LYS A 34 -0.87 -11.34 2.11
CA LYS A 34 -2.22 -11.33 1.54
C LYS A 34 -2.35 -10.29 0.41
N LEU A 35 -1.76 -9.12 0.59
CA LEU A 35 -1.71 -8.07 -0.43
C LEU A 35 -0.97 -8.56 -1.68
N ALA A 36 0.20 -9.18 -1.50
CA ALA A 36 0.96 -9.78 -2.59
C ALA A 36 0.16 -10.86 -3.34
N ALA A 37 -0.58 -11.70 -2.61
CA ALA A 37 -1.46 -12.70 -3.20
C ALA A 37 -2.59 -12.05 -4.02
N SER A 38 -3.24 -11.00 -3.51
CA SER A 38 -4.30 -10.28 -4.21
C SER A 38 -3.79 -9.61 -5.49
N ILE A 39 -2.60 -9.01 -5.48
CA ILE A 39 -2.01 -8.42 -6.69
C ILE A 39 -1.74 -9.50 -7.74
N ARG A 40 -1.23 -10.67 -7.34
CA ARG A 40 -0.97 -11.80 -8.25
C ARG A 40 -2.24 -12.43 -8.83
N GLN A 41 -3.38 -12.26 -8.17
CA GLN A 41 -4.67 -12.78 -8.65
C GLN A 41 -5.30 -11.91 -9.74
N LEU A 42 -4.82 -10.69 -9.97
CA LEU A 42 -5.31 -9.83 -11.04
C LEU A 42 -5.00 -10.43 -12.41
N SER A 43 -6.05 -10.68 -13.19
CA SER A 43 -5.91 -11.14 -14.56
C SER A 43 -5.43 -10.00 -15.48
N ARG A 44 -4.83 -10.36 -16.61
CA ARG A 44 -4.42 -9.38 -17.64
C ARG A 44 -5.58 -8.50 -18.11
N SER A 45 -6.78 -9.06 -18.22
CA SER A 45 -7.99 -8.34 -18.62
C SER A 45 -8.40 -7.29 -17.59
N GLU A 46 -8.30 -7.62 -16.30
CA GLU A 46 -8.55 -6.68 -15.21
C GLU A 46 -7.50 -5.57 -15.19
N LEU A 47 -6.21 -5.92 -15.31
CA LEU A 47 -5.13 -4.93 -15.39
C LEU A 47 -5.34 -3.94 -16.53
N MET A 48 -5.72 -4.42 -17.71
CA MET A 48 -6.00 -3.57 -18.89
C MET A 48 -7.26 -2.72 -18.74
N ALA A 49 -8.20 -3.11 -17.87
CA ALA A 49 -9.41 -2.35 -17.58
C ALA A 49 -9.18 -1.25 -16.53
N LEU A 50 -8.06 -1.27 -15.81
CA LEU A 50 -7.69 -0.24 -14.84
C LEU A 50 -7.20 1.04 -15.53
N SER A 51 -7.39 2.17 -14.85
CA SER A 51 -6.81 3.44 -15.29
C SER A 51 -5.28 3.43 -15.15
N ALA A 52 -4.60 4.32 -15.86
CA ALA A 52 -3.14 4.47 -15.76
C ALA A 52 -2.68 4.74 -14.31
N GLU A 53 -3.45 5.51 -13.52
CA GLU A 53 -3.17 5.74 -12.10
C GLU A 53 -3.30 4.46 -11.27
N GLN A 54 -4.35 3.66 -11.52
CA GLN A 54 -4.55 2.39 -10.81
C GLN A 54 -3.49 1.35 -11.16
N GLN A 55 -3.05 1.29 -12.42
CA GLN A 55 -1.94 0.44 -12.84
C GLN A 55 -0.63 0.87 -12.19
N ARG A 56 -0.36 2.18 -12.14
CA ARG A 56 0.81 2.73 -11.47
C ARG A 56 0.82 2.41 -9.98
N TYR A 57 -0.32 2.56 -9.32
CA TYR A 57 -0.50 2.18 -7.92
C TYR A 57 -0.18 0.71 -7.65
N LEU A 58 -0.67 -0.20 -8.50
CA LEU A 58 -0.36 -1.62 -8.39
C LEU A 58 1.13 -1.90 -8.60
N TYR A 59 1.76 -1.21 -9.54
CA TYR A 59 3.19 -1.34 -9.80
C TYR A 59 4.02 -0.89 -8.59
N GLU A 60 3.72 0.29 -8.03
CA GLU A 60 4.41 0.84 -6.86
C GLU A 60 4.19 -0.05 -5.61
N LEU A 61 3.00 -0.62 -5.43
CA LEU A 61 2.75 -1.61 -4.38
C LEU A 61 3.52 -2.92 -4.57
N ALA A 62 3.54 -3.43 -5.81
CA ALA A 62 4.25 -4.66 -6.12
C ALA A 62 5.77 -4.49 -5.90
N GLU A 63 6.31 -3.37 -6.39
CA GLU A 63 7.71 -2.98 -6.19
C GLU A 63 8.04 -2.89 -4.70
N TRP A 64 7.21 -2.19 -3.93
CA TRP A 64 7.36 -2.13 -2.47
C TRP A 64 7.36 -3.52 -1.85
N LEU A 65 6.45 -4.43 -2.25
CA LEU A 65 6.39 -5.79 -1.69
C LEU A 65 7.61 -6.65 -2.02
N THR A 66 8.21 -6.47 -3.21
CA THR A 66 9.42 -7.20 -3.62
C THR A 66 10.72 -6.65 -3.06
N ASP A 67 10.74 -5.41 -2.57
CA ASP A 67 11.94 -4.81 -1.98
C ASP A 67 12.17 -5.34 -0.56
N GLU A 68 12.74 -6.54 -0.42
CA GLU A 68 13.01 -7.16 0.89
C GLU A 68 14.16 -6.49 1.68
N GLU A 69 14.84 -5.47 1.13
CA GLU A 69 15.96 -4.83 1.82
C GLU A 69 15.50 -3.89 2.94
N GLY A 70 15.42 -4.43 4.16
CA GLY A 70 15.35 -3.66 5.39
C GLY A 70 14.15 -3.96 6.28
N ALA A 71 14.19 -3.42 7.50
CA ALA A 71 13.13 -3.61 8.49
C ALA A 71 11.83 -2.88 8.07
N MET A 72 10.68 -3.54 8.27
CA MET A 72 9.33 -3.03 7.96
C MET A 72 9.10 -1.59 8.46
N ASN A 73 9.67 -1.24 9.61
CA ASN A 73 9.61 0.10 10.18
C ASN A 73 10.25 1.20 9.30
N LYS A 74 11.26 0.88 8.49
CA LYS A 74 11.92 1.84 7.57
C LYS A 74 11.13 1.99 6.26
N ARG A 75 10.54 0.88 5.80
CA ARG A 75 9.74 0.81 4.56
C ARG A 75 8.30 1.32 4.73
N SER A 76 7.82 1.39 5.97
CA SER A 76 6.52 1.92 6.37
C SER A 76 6.15 3.25 5.70
N ARG A 77 7.12 4.18 5.62
CA ARG A 77 6.90 5.52 5.10
C ARG A 77 6.68 5.54 3.59
N GLN A 78 7.44 4.75 2.85
CA GLN A 78 7.24 4.58 1.40
C GLN A 78 5.88 3.96 1.11
N LEU A 79 5.44 2.98 1.91
CA LEU A 79 4.12 2.37 1.74
C LEU A 79 2.99 3.39 1.95
N ILE A 80 3.07 4.20 3.00
CA ILE A 80 2.06 5.24 3.29
C ILE A 80 1.97 6.22 2.11
N ASP A 81 3.10 6.62 1.54
CA ASP A 81 3.14 7.52 0.38
C ASP A 81 2.51 6.88 -0.88
N VAL A 82 2.74 5.59 -1.12
CA VAL A 82 2.13 4.83 -2.22
C VAL A 82 0.62 4.67 -2.04
N ILE A 83 0.16 4.51 -0.80
CA ILE A 83 -1.25 4.25 -0.46
C ILE A 83 -2.09 5.52 -0.35
N ALA A 84 -1.48 6.66 0.01
CA ALA A 84 -2.17 7.93 0.21
C ALA A 84 -3.14 8.34 -0.92
N PRO A 85 -2.82 8.19 -2.22
CA PRO A 85 -3.72 8.59 -3.30
C PRO A 85 -4.99 7.73 -3.41
N PHE A 86 -4.96 6.49 -2.91
CA PHE A 86 -6.05 5.51 -3.03
C PHE A 86 -6.77 5.21 -1.72
N ASN A 87 -6.24 5.69 -0.60
CA ASN A 87 -6.84 5.49 0.71
C ASN A 87 -7.96 6.50 1.00
N LYS A 88 -9.12 6.33 0.35
CA LYS A 88 -10.30 7.18 0.58
C LYS A 88 -10.91 7.06 1.98
N LYS A 89 -10.66 5.96 2.69
CA LYS A 89 -11.21 5.71 4.04
C LYS A 89 -10.41 6.37 5.14
N SER A 90 -9.16 6.65 4.86
CA SER A 90 -8.27 7.24 5.83
C SER A 90 -7.98 8.64 5.34
N GLU A 91 -8.61 9.60 6.00
CA GLU A 91 -7.81 10.59 6.71
C GLU A 91 -6.78 9.80 7.53
N LEU A 92 -5.76 9.21 6.88
CA LEU A 92 -4.46 8.90 7.45
C LEU A 92 -4.11 10.27 8.00
N LYS A 93 -4.46 10.50 9.26
CA LYS A 93 -4.20 11.75 9.95
C LYS A 93 -2.76 11.96 9.57
N THR A 94 -2.50 13.03 8.84
CA THR A 94 -1.18 13.57 8.58
C THR A 94 -0.61 13.89 9.94
N ASN A 95 -0.28 12.84 10.68
CA ASN A 95 0.32 12.87 11.97
C ASN A 95 1.68 13.39 11.60
N ASN A 96 1.91 14.62 12.05
CA ASN A 96 3.16 15.38 11.98
C ASN A 96 4.44 14.58 12.35
N LYS A 97 4.35 13.28 12.69
CA LYS A 97 5.47 12.35 12.83
C LYS A 97 6.24 12.11 11.53
N TYR A 98 5.58 12.15 10.36
CA TYR A 98 6.25 11.94 9.06
C TYR A 98 6.40 13.22 8.23
N GLN A 99 6.21 14.40 8.82
CA GLN A 99 6.78 15.61 8.24
C GLN A 99 8.28 15.63 8.53
N GLY A 100 9.02 15.01 7.61
CA GLY A 100 10.45 15.23 7.49
C GLY A 100 10.66 16.71 7.23
N LYS A 101 11.36 17.36 8.16
CA LYS A 101 11.85 18.73 8.06
C LYS A 101 12.45 18.98 6.67
N ASN A 102 11.74 19.77 5.85
CA ASN A 102 12.40 20.62 4.86
C ASN A 102 12.46 22.03 5.46
N THR A 103 13.34 22.22 6.44
CA THR A 103 13.88 23.54 6.76
C THR A 103 15.11 23.75 5.87
N HIS A 104 14.88 24.33 4.71
CA HIS A 104 15.90 25.04 3.93
C HIS A 104 15.23 26.26 3.31
N GLY A 105 15.72 27.45 3.66
CA GLY A 105 15.27 28.75 3.15
C GLY A 105 14.90 29.70 4.27
#